data_AF-A0A1G5JBU6-F1
#
_entry.id   AF-A0A1G5JBU6-F1
#
_cell.length_a   1.000
_cell.length_b   1.000
_cell.length_c   1.000
_cell.angle_alpha   90.00
_cell.angle_beta   90.00
_cell.angle_gamma   90.00
#
_symmetry.space_group_name_H-M   'P 1'
#
loop_
_entity.id
_entity.type
_entity.pdbx_description
1 polymer ?
#
loop_
_entity_poly.entity_id
_entity_poly.type
_entity_poly.pdbx_seq_one_letter_code
_entity_poly.pdbx_strand_id
1 'polypeptide(L)'
;MIDPKKRRTPGSRPVMHDLLQTSSSSEAQSPSSQVHRIVNSRIEEETNSSASRDVEIDAYEQNSPVRRVRKNKNNKLTAMLQVRNEQGRYLEEVLQNLSEFVDEIVIVDDASTDGTPEICRAFPKVVRLDVLEKPLFAEEWRLRNTLWQAAVSTDPDWLLSVDADELYSAEAKKAMRKLIDQDYADWFAFRFYDMWGCRTHYREDELWSMHKRHTASLVRYMPGYPYFYPQQNHHVPRLPASCTVLPGVCTELKVQHLGWAGSLEDRVRKYLRYKRIDPHGEWGNPAQYESILDPEPRLLPWKEES
;
A
#
# COMPACT_ATOMS: atom_id res chain seq x y z
N MET A 1 16.98 -51.18 54.14
CA MET A 1 17.10 -52.05 52.96
C MET A 1 17.59 -51.15 51.82
N ILE A 2 18.88 -51.09 51.45
CA ILE A 2 19.81 -52.11 50.93
C ILE A 2 19.57 -52.42 49.43
N ASP A 3 20.32 -51.68 48.59
CA ASP A 3 20.83 -51.92 47.21
C ASP A 3 21.95 -53.01 47.27
N PRO A 4 22.43 -53.74 46.20
CA PRO A 4 22.70 -53.22 44.85
C PRO A 4 22.67 -54.14 43.59
N LYS A 5 22.64 -53.51 42.38
CA LYS A 5 23.50 -53.75 41.17
C LYS A 5 22.87 -53.18 39.87
N LYS A 6 23.53 -52.41 38.98
CA LYS A 6 24.94 -51.95 38.75
C LYS A 6 24.88 -50.53 38.14
N ARG A 7 25.54 -49.45 38.61
CA ARG A 7 26.94 -48.99 38.35
C ARG A 7 27.44 -49.26 36.90
N ARG A 8 27.98 -48.30 36.13
CA ARG A 8 28.90 -47.18 36.47
C ARG A 8 28.66 -45.90 35.63
N THR A 9 29.12 -44.78 36.19
CA THR A 9 29.32 -43.42 35.63
C THR A 9 30.86 -43.12 35.58
N PRO A 10 31.40 -41.87 35.56
CA PRO A 10 31.07 -40.60 34.85
C PRO A 10 32.30 -39.93 34.16
N GLY A 11 32.11 -38.75 33.56
CA GLY A 11 33.12 -37.66 33.52
C GLY A 11 32.87 -36.63 32.42
N SER A 12 33.10 -35.31 32.56
CA SER A 12 33.34 -34.45 33.73
C SER A 12 32.96 -33.00 33.38
N ARG A 13 32.43 -32.20 34.32
CA ARG A 13 32.48 -30.72 34.25
C ARG A 13 33.81 -30.22 34.87
N PRO A 14 34.23 -28.97 34.64
CA PRO A 14 33.81 -27.92 35.59
C PRO A 14 33.48 -26.55 34.95
N VAL A 15 32.84 -25.71 35.76
CA VAL A 15 32.66 -24.27 35.57
C VAL A 15 33.88 -23.54 36.14
N MET A 16 34.26 -22.38 35.59
CA MET A 16 35.02 -21.40 36.37
C MET A 16 34.66 -19.95 36.03
N HIS A 17 34.67 -19.13 37.07
CA HIS A 17 34.51 -17.68 37.11
C HIS A 17 35.91 -17.03 37.07
N ASP A 18 36.10 -15.87 36.43
CA ASP A 18 36.23 -14.56 37.11
C ASP A 18 36.87 -13.40 36.31
N LEU A 19 36.32 -12.20 36.55
CA LEU A 19 36.93 -10.86 36.75
C LEU A 19 37.88 -10.14 35.74
N LEU A 20 37.49 -8.87 35.46
CA LEU A 20 38.31 -7.66 35.18
C LEU A 20 39.07 -7.62 33.81
N GLN A 21 39.33 -6.48 33.13
CA GLN A 21 39.01 -5.05 33.35
C GLN A 21 39.05 -4.25 32.02
N THR A 22 38.24 -3.19 31.92
CA THR A 22 38.38 -1.94 31.10
C THR A 22 39.34 -1.84 29.89
N SER A 23 38.81 -1.45 28.70
CA SER A 23 39.30 -0.27 27.91
C SER A 23 38.53 0.03 26.61
N SER A 24 38.20 1.31 26.38
CA SER A 24 38.09 2.05 25.10
C SER A 24 37.38 1.46 23.86
N SER A 25 36.18 1.99 23.58
CA SER A 25 35.75 2.61 22.31
C SER A 25 36.41 2.20 20.97
N SER A 26 35.61 1.64 20.06
CA SER A 26 35.68 1.95 18.61
C SER A 26 34.31 1.82 17.95
N GLU A 27 33.90 2.84 17.18
CA GLU A 27 32.63 2.85 16.46
C GLU A 27 32.71 1.94 15.22
N ALA A 28 31.74 1.03 15.07
CA ALA A 28 31.57 0.27 13.83
C ALA A 28 30.85 1.14 12.79
N GLN A 29 31.59 1.68 11.81
CA GLN A 29 31.03 2.49 10.73
C GLN A 29 30.10 1.69 9.82
N SER A 30 28.99 2.30 9.40
CA SER A 30 28.01 1.68 8.51
C SER A 30 28.45 1.71 7.03
N PRO A 31 27.83 0.89 6.14
CA PRO A 31 28.30 0.73 4.76
C PRO A 31 28.16 1.96 3.85
N SER A 32 27.53 3.06 4.28
CA SER A 32 27.29 4.23 3.42
C SER A 32 28.55 5.03 3.11
N SER A 33 29.64 4.86 3.87
CA SER A 33 30.90 5.61 3.69
C SER A 33 31.71 5.19 2.46
N GLN A 34 31.54 3.97 1.94
CA GLN A 34 32.24 3.51 0.74
C GLN A 34 31.60 4.03 -0.56
N VAL A 35 30.28 4.25 -0.59
CA VAL A 35 29.58 4.79 -1.76
C VAL A 35 30.01 6.24 -2.03
N HIS A 36 30.15 7.05 -0.98
CA HIS A 36 30.58 8.45 -1.10
C HIS A 36 32.04 8.64 -1.60
N ARG A 37 32.94 7.65 -1.43
CA ARG A 37 34.32 7.78 -1.93
C ARG A 37 34.48 7.53 -3.43
N ILE A 38 33.63 6.70 -4.03
CA ILE A 38 33.68 6.38 -5.47
C ILE A 38 33.15 7.54 -6.32
N VAL A 39 32.22 8.35 -5.77
CA VAL A 39 31.67 9.53 -6.46
C VAL A 39 32.71 10.66 -6.56
N ASN A 40 33.42 10.95 -5.47
CA ASN A 40 34.36 12.08 -5.44
C ASN A 40 35.65 11.84 -6.23
N SER A 41 36.10 10.58 -6.41
CA SER A 41 37.33 10.28 -7.17
C SER A 41 37.14 10.27 -8.70
N ARG A 42 35.94 10.58 -9.21
CA ARG A 42 35.67 10.72 -10.66
C ARG A 42 35.47 12.16 -11.12
N ILE A 43 35.55 13.13 -10.21
CA ILE A 43 35.27 14.55 -10.50
C ILE A 43 36.54 15.31 -10.95
N GLU A 44 37.74 14.75 -10.77
CA GLU A 44 39.01 15.45 -11.02
C GLU A 44 39.75 15.07 -12.33
N GLU A 45 39.25 14.11 -13.15
CA GLU A 45 39.94 13.67 -14.38
C GLU A 45 39.24 13.95 -15.73
N GLU A 46 37.99 14.42 -15.77
CA GLU A 46 37.29 14.73 -17.05
C GLU A 46 37.20 16.24 -17.37
N THR A 47 38.30 16.98 -17.21
CA THR A 47 38.43 18.38 -17.66
C THR A 47 39.02 18.52 -19.07
N ASN A 48 38.60 17.69 -20.05
CA ASN A 48 38.87 17.93 -21.48
C ASN A 48 38.03 17.09 -22.49
N SER A 49 36.69 17.17 -22.47
CA SER A 49 35.84 16.69 -23.60
C SER A 49 34.37 17.17 -23.57
N SER A 50 34.06 18.37 -23.04
CA SER A 50 32.66 18.82 -22.92
C SER A 50 31.97 19.08 -24.27
N ALA A 51 32.62 19.84 -25.17
CA ALA A 51 31.99 20.37 -26.38
C ALA A 51 31.50 19.32 -27.41
N SER A 52 32.00 18.08 -27.36
CA SER A 52 31.61 17.00 -28.27
C SER A 52 30.56 16.05 -27.70
N ARG A 53 30.54 15.82 -26.38
CA ARG A 53 29.55 14.96 -25.72
C ARG A 53 28.17 15.60 -25.68
N ASP A 54 28.10 16.91 -25.42
CA ASP A 54 26.83 17.63 -25.29
C ASP A 54 25.99 17.56 -26.59
N VAL A 55 26.66 17.59 -27.75
CA VAL A 55 26.00 17.52 -29.08
C VAL A 55 25.50 16.11 -29.41
N GLU A 56 26.22 15.06 -29.02
CA GLU A 56 25.76 13.66 -29.20
C GLU A 56 24.60 13.31 -28.27
N ILE A 57 24.58 13.84 -27.04
CA ILE A 57 23.48 13.63 -26.08
C ILE A 57 22.19 14.28 -26.59
N ASP A 58 22.24 15.56 -27.01
CA ASP A 58 21.08 16.28 -27.57
C ASP A 58 20.49 15.55 -28.80
N ALA A 59 21.33 15.02 -29.68
CA ALA A 59 20.89 14.27 -30.86
C ALA A 59 20.21 12.93 -30.50
N TYR A 60 20.62 12.29 -29.40
CA TYR A 60 20.03 11.04 -28.92
C TYR A 60 18.70 11.27 -28.18
N GLU A 61 18.57 12.38 -27.45
CA GLU A 61 17.32 12.74 -26.76
C GLU A 61 16.17 13.10 -27.72
N GLN A 62 16.47 13.67 -28.88
CA GLN A 62 15.46 14.10 -29.86
C GLN A 62 14.86 12.96 -30.71
N ASN A 63 15.43 11.75 -30.69
CA ASN A 63 15.04 10.68 -31.64
C ASN A 63 14.63 9.35 -30.99
N SER A 64 14.38 9.32 -29.67
CA SER A 64 13.79 8.16 -29.00
C SER A 64 12.26 8.20 -29.05
N PRO A 65 11.56 7.19 -29.62
CA PRO A 65 10.10 7.20 -29.78
C PRO A 65 9.33 7.03 -28.46
N VAL A 66 10.01 6.80 -27.33
CA VAL A 66 9.39 6.71 -25.99
C VAL A 66 10.19 7.54 -24.99
N ARG A 67 9.92 8.85 -24.96
CA ARG A 67 10.33 9.75 -23.86
C ARG A 67 9.14 10.53 -23.32
N ARG A 68 8.18 9.83 -22.70
CA ARG A 68 7.17 10.48 -21.84
C ARG A 68 7.85 10.88 -20.51
N VAL A 69 8.35 12.11 -20.51
CA VAL A 69 9.02 12.79 -19.39
C VAL A 69 8.12 12.77 -18.14
N ARG A 70 8.70 12.53 -16.97
CA ARG A 70 8.00 12.71 -15.68
C ARG A 70 7.53 14.15 -15.57
N LYS A 71 6.22 14.39 -15.71
CA LYS A 71 5.62 15.71 -15.48
C LYS A 71 5.84 16.10 -14.02
N ASN A 72 6.52 17.22 -13.80
CA ASN A 72 6.77 17.80 -12.48
C ASN A 72 5.76 18.90 -12.09
N LYS A 73 4.73 19.12 -12.90
CA LYS A 73 3.62 20.06 -12.65
C LYS A 73 2.39 19.72 -13.49
N ASN A 74 1.22 20.17 -13.05
CA ASN A 74 -0.06 20.03 -13.75
C ASN A 74 -0.42 18.57 -14.08
N ASN A 75 -0.09 17.63 -13.20
CA ASN A 75 -0.44 16.22 -13.36
C ASN A 75 -1.95 16.01 -13.12
N LYS A 76 -2.62 15.27 -14.01
CA LYS A 76 -3.99 14.80 -13.79
C LYS A 76 -4.01 13.59 -12.85
N LEU A 77 -4.81 13.67 -11.79
CA LEU A 77 -5.01 12.61 -10.80
C LEU A 77 -6.38 11.95 -10.96
N THR A 78 -6.38 10.65 -11.28
CA THR A 78 -7.59 9.84 -11.39
C THR A 78 -7.65 8.82 -10.24
N ALA A 79 -8.71 8.85 -9.43
CA ALA A 79 -8.97 7.77 -8.48
C ALA A 79 -9.60 6.56 -9.18
N MET A 80 -9.27 5.36 -8.72
CA MET A 80 -9.85 4.11 -9.21
C MET A 80 -10.36 3.25 -8.05
N LEU A 81 -11.61 2.80 -8.13
CA LEU A 81 -12.29 2.01 -7.09
C LEU A 81 -12.94 0.76 -7.67
N GLN A 82 -12.89 -0.33 -6.90
CA GLN A 82 -13.79 -1.48 -7.05
C GLN A 82 -14.86 -1.41 -5.96
N VAL A 83 -16.13 -1.55 -6.33
CA VAL A 83 -17.27 -1.46 -5.39
C VAL A 83 -18.20 -2.67 -5.55
N ARG A 84 -18.83 -3.10 -4.45
CA ARG A 84 -19.89 -4.12 -4.49
C ARG A 84 -20.79 -4.05 -3.26
N ASN A 85 -22.08 -3.76 -3.46
CA ASN A 85 -23.10 -3.68 -2.40
C ASN A 85 -22.70 -2.75 -1.23
N GLU A 86 -22.45 -1.49 -1.55
CA GLU A 86 -22.03 -0.44 -0.62
C GLU A 86 -23.15 0.57 -0.29
N GLN A 87 -24.40 0.29 -0.69
CA GLN A 87 -25.53 1.16 -0.39
C GLN A 87 -25.74 1.25 1.14
N GLY A 88 -25.81 2.48 1.67
CA GLY A 88 -25.96 2.72 3.11
C GLY A 88 -24.71 2.42 3.94
N ARG A 89 -23.54 2.24 3.30
CA ARG A 89 -22.23 2.09 3.97
C ARG A 89 -21.42 3.39 3.85
N TYR A 90 -20.18 3.33 3.37
CA TYR A 90 -19.24 4.46 3.38
C TYR A 90 -19.02 5.10 2.01
N LEU A 91 -19.49 4.47 0.92
CA LEU A 91 -19.16 4.87 -0.46
C LEU A 91 -19.51 6.32 -0.79
N GLU A 92 -20.67 6.83 -0.36
CA GLU A 92 -21.03 8.24 -0.57
C GLU A 92 -20.00 9.19 0.04
N GLU A 93 -19.52 8.88 1.25
CA GLU A 93 -18.52 9.69 1.95
C GLU A 93 -17.13 9.56 1.30
N VAL A 94 -16.76 8.36 0.84
CA VAL A 94 -15.52 8.14 0.08
C VAL A 94 -15.54 8.96 -1.22
N LEU A 95 -16.64 8.94 -1.97
CA LEU A 95 -16.77 9.72 -3.20
C LEU A 95 -16.78 11.24 -2.93
N GLN A 96 -17.36 11.70 -1.82
CA GLN A 96 -17.22 13.10 -1.35
C GLN A 96 -15.75 13.43 -1.02
N ASN A 97 -15.09 12.60 -0.21
CA ASN A 97 -13.71 12.77 0.25
C ASN A 97 -12.72 12.86 -0.93
N LEU A 98 -12.85 11.97 -1.92
CA LEU A 98 -12.05 11.99 -3.14
C LEU A 98 -12.35 13.22 -4.00
N SER A 99 -13.62 13.60 -4.11
CA SER A 99 -14.05 14.73 -4.93
C SER A 99 -13.45 16.08 -4.51
N GLU A 100 -12.91 16.20 -3.29
CA GLU A 100 -12.19 17.39 -2.83
C GLU A 100 -10.82 17.58 -3.53
N PHE A 101 -10.15 16.51 -3.98
CA PHE A 101 -8.73 16.59 -4.36
C PHE A 101 -8.31 15.83 -5.63
N VAL A 102 -9.10 14.90 -6.15
CA VAL A 102 -8.83 14.23 -7.44
C VAL A 102 -9.49 14.97 -8.61
N ASP A 103 -8.99 14.78 -9.83
CA ASP A 103 -9.59 15.34 -11.03
C ASP A 103 -10.75 14.48 -11.54
N GLU A 104 -10.54 13.16 -11.56
CA GLU A 104 -11.47 12.15 -12.09
C GLU A 104 -11.60 10.97 -11.12
N ILE A 105 -12.71 10.26 -11.21
CA ILE A 105 -12.98 8.99 -10.51
C ILE A 105 -13.44 7.96 -11.56
N VAL A 106 -12.84 6.78 -11.53
CA VAL A 106 -13.21 5.61 -12.34
C VAL A 106 -13.62 4.47 -11.41
N ILE A 107 -14.74 3.84 -11.70
CA ILE A 107 -15.32 2.80 -10.84
C ILE A 107 -15.62 1.54 -11.66
N VAL A 108 -15.23 0.39 -11.13
CA VAL A 108 -15.77 -0.91 -11.55
C VAL A 108 -16.69 -1.41 -10.44
N ASP A 109 -17.98 -1.51 -10.75
CA ASP A 109 -18.97 -2.16 -9.89
C ASP A 109 -18.98 -3.65 -10.18
N ASP A 110 -18.61 -4.45 -9.18
CA ASP A 110 -18.46 -5.91 -9.28
C ASP A 110 -19.81 -6.62 -9.20
N ALA A 111 -20.77 -6.23 -10.04
CA ALA A 111 -22.13 -6.76 -10.15
C ALA A 111 -23.00 -6.58 -8.88
N SER A 112 -23.10 -5.35 -8.39
CA SER A 112 -23.96 -5.00 -7.25
C SER A 112 -25.44 -5.34 -7.48
N THR A 113 -26.13 -5.62 -6.38
CA THR A 113 -27.56 -6.00 -6.34
C THR A 113 -28.40 -5.02 -5.52
N ASP A 114 -27.85 -3.86 -5.18
CA ASP A 114 -28.47 -2.73 -4.50
C ASP A 114 -28.21 -1.44 -5.30
N GLY A 115 -28.58 -0.28 -4.77
CA GLY A 115 -28.39 1.03 -5.41
C GLY A 115 -26.95 1.57 -5.45
N THR A 116 -25.93 0.74 -5.29
CA THR A 116 -24.52 1.14 -5.42
C THR A 116 -24.20 1.83 -6.76
N PRO A 117 -24.70 1.37 -7.92
CA PRO A 117 -24.47 2.05 -9.20
C PRO A 117 -25.13 3.44 -9.26
N GLU A 118 -26.31 3.61 -8.64
CA GLU A 118 -27.04 4.88 -8.58
C GLU A 118 -26.30 5.90 -7.71
N ILE A 119 -25.74 5.46 -6.58
CA ILE A 119 -24.82 6.26 -5.75
C ILE A 119 -23.64 6.73 -6.62
N CYS A 120 -22.96 5.82 -7.32
CA CYS A 120 -21.81 6.16 -8.16
C CYS A 120 -22.14 7.20 -9.23
N ARG A 121 -23.27 7.06 -9.93
CA ARG A 121 -23.68 8.00 -11.00
C ARG A 121 -24.08 9.39 -10.49
N ALA A 122 -24.36 9.55 -9.20
CA ALA A 122 -24.71 10.85 -8.62
C ALA A 122 -23.51 11.79 -8.45
N PHE A 123 -22.27 11.30 -8.54
CA PHE A 123 -21.05 12.08 -8.31
C PHE A 123 -20.47 12.65 -9.62
N PRO A 124 -20.39 13.98 -9.81
CA PRO A 124 -19.94 14.59 -11.07
C PRO A 124 -18.51 14.25 -11.51
N LYS A 125 -17.65 13.81 -10.57
CA LYS A 125 -16.28 13.37 -10.87
C LYS A 125 -16.18 11.90 -11.28
N VAL A 126 -17.25 11.11 -11.17
CA VAL A 126 -17.29 9.74 -11.70
C VAL A 126 -17.45 9.81 -13.22
N VAL A 127 -16.31 9.84 -13.92
CA VAL A 127 -16.27 9.97 -15.39
C VAL A 127 -16.46 8.63 -16.11
N ARG A 128 -16.24 7.51 -15.41
CA ARG A 128 -16.48 6.15 -15.91
C ARG A 128 -16.97 5.25 -14.78
N LEU A 129 -18.05 4.53 -15.06
CA LEU A 129 -18.63 3.49 -14.21
C LEU A 129 -18.91 2.25 -15.07
N ASP A 130 -18.12 1.20 -14.86
CA ASP A 130 -18.31 -0.09 -15.53
C ASP A 130 -19.05 -1.02 -14.55
N VAL A 131 -20.31 -1.36 -14.86
CA VAL A 131 -21.09 -2.32 -14.07
C VAL A 131 -20.94 -3.71 -14.68
N LEU A 132 -20.36 -4.65 -13.94
CA LEU A 132 -20.16 -6.02 -14.41
C LEU A 132 -21.47 -6.84 -14.35
N GLU A 133 -21.67 -7.75 -15.30
CA GLU A 133 -22.83 -8.66 -15.29
C GLU A 133 -22.73 -9.75 -14.21
N LYS A 134 -21.50 -10.08 -13.78
CA LYS A 134 -21.19 -11.17 -12.84
C LYS A 134 -20.03 -10.77 -11.94
N PRO A 135 -20.02 -11.18 -10.66
CA PRO A 135 -18.92 -10.89 -9.76
C PRO A 135 -17.64 -11.61 -10.17
N LEU A 136 -16.54 -10.87 -10.15
CA LEU A 136 -15.17 -11.32 -10.31
C LEU A 136 -14.41 -11.37 -8.98
N PHE A 137 -15.05 -11.13 -7.83
CA PHE A 137 -14.42 -11.23 -6.50
C PHE A 137 -13.71 -12.57 -6.21
N ALA A 138 -14.13 -13.68 -6.84
CA ALA A 138 -13.46 -14.99 -6.73
C ALA A 138 -12.23 -15.13 -7.64
N GLU A 139 -11.99 -14.17 -8.53
CA GLU A 139 -10.86 -14.07 -9.45
C GLU A 139 -10.28 -12.66 -9.32
N GLU A 140 -9.85 -12.25 -8.11
CA GLU A 140 -9.50 -10.87 -7.78
C GLU A 140 -8.52 -10.23 -8.78
N TRP A 141 -7.59 -11.00 -9.35
CA TRP A 141 -6.66 -10.52 -10.38
C TRP A 141 -7.35 -10.00 -11.64
N ARG A 142 -8.50 -10.59 -12.04
CA ARG A 142 -9.32 -10.11 -13.15
C ARG A 142 -10.00 -8.80 -12.78
N LEU A 143 -10.59 -8.70 -11.59
CA LEU A 143 -11.24 -7.48 -11.12
C LEU A 143 -10.24 -6.31 -11.06
N ARG A 144 -9.06 -6.54 -10.46
CA ARG A 144 -7.96 -5.55 -10.38
C ARG A 144 -7.47 -5.14 -11.77
N ASN A 145 -7.28 -6.09 -12.68
CA ASN A 145 -6.90 -5.78 -14.06
C ASN A 145 -8.00 -5.01 -14.81
N THR A 146 -9.27 -5.39 -14.70
CA THR A 146 -10.40 -4.67 -15.31
C THR A 146 -10.46 -3.23 -14.81
N LEU A 147 -10.31 -3.01 -13.50
CA LEU A 147 -10.24 -1.67 -12.92
C LEU A 147 -9.05 -0.86 -13.46
N TRP A 148 -7.87 -1.48 -13.54
CA TRP A 148 -6.69 -0.83 -14.09
C TRP A 148 -6.89 -0.43 -15.56
N GLN A 149 -7.42 -1.31 -16.41
CA GLN A 149 -7.70 -1.02 -17.82
C GLN A 149 -8.78 0.07 -17.98
N ALA A 150 -9.81 0.06 -17.14
CA ALA A 150 -10.81 1.12 -17.10
C ALA A 150 -10.17 2.47 -16.72
N ALA A 151 -9.28 2.49 -15.73
CA ALA A 151 -8.66 3.72 -15.24
C ALA A 151 -7.60 4.30 -16.21
N VAL A 152 -6.71 3.48 -16.80
CA VAL A 152 -5.74 3.99 -17.78
C VAL A 152 -6.38 4.47 -19.08
N SER A 153 -7.62 4.04 -19.37
CA SER A 153 -8.35 4.51 -20.55
C SER A 153 -8.72 6.00 -20.53
N THR A 154 -8.65 6.67 -19.36
CA THR A 154 -8.93 8.11 -19.27
C THR A 154 -7.69 8.98 -19.52
N ASP A 155 -6.53 8.40 -19.89
CA ASP A 155 -5.22 9.08 -20.00
C ASP A 155 -4.85 9.85 -18.71
N PRO A 156 -4.74 9.16 -17.55
CA PRO A 156 -4.28 9.76 -16.30
C PRO A 156 -2.76 10.05 -16.33
N ASP A 157 -2.29 11.02 -15.54
CA ASP A 157 -0.86 11.10 -15.21
C ASP A 157 -0.53 10.29 -13.95
N TRP A 158 -1.46 10.28 -12.99
CA TRP A 158 -1.38 9.53 -11.75
C TRP A 158 -2.69 8.82 -11.44
N LEU A 159 -2.56 7.62 -10.87
CA LEU A 159 -3.65 6.77 -10.42
C LEU A 159 -3.61 6.62 -8.90
N LEU A 160 -4.76 6.81 -8.25
CA LEU A 160 -4.95 6.55 -6.83
C LEU A 160 -5.91 5.37 -6.64
N SER A 161 -5.41 4.23 -6.17
CA SER A 161 -6.23 3.08 -5.79
C SER A 161 -6.89 3.34 -4.44
N VAL A 162 -8.22 3.25 -4.39
CA VAL A 162 -9.01 3.51 -3.17
C VAL A 162 -10.08 2.42 -3.03
N ASP A 163 -10.27 1.93 -1.82
CA ASP A 163 -11.32 0.95 -1.50
C ASP A 163 -12.55 1.71 -0.96
N ALA A 164 -13.74 1.12 -1.08
CA ALA A 164 -15.03 1.79 -0.85
C ALA A 164 -15.30 2.23 0.61
N ASP A 165 -14.35 1.99 1.52
CA ASP A 165 -14.38 2.33 2.93
C ASP A 165 -13.09 3.07 3.40
N GLU A 166 -12.34 3.69 2.49
CA GLU A 166 -11.11 4.46 2.80
C GLU A 166 -11.29 5.98 2.69
N LEU A 167 -10.92 6.72 3.74
CA LEU A 167 -10.95 8.19 3.78
C LEU A 167 -9.55 8.78 4.01
N TYR A 168 -9.09 9.63 3.09
CA TYR A 168 -7.81 10.34 3.21
C TYR A 168 -7.97 11.52 4.19
N SER A 169 -6.97 11.73 5.05
CA SER A 169 -6.96 12.83 6.03
C SER A 169 -6.88 14.20 5.35
N ALA A 170 -7.29 15.26 6.06
CA ALA A 170 -7.19 16.63 5.58
C ALA A 170 -5.74 17.02 5.20
N GLU A 171 -4.73 16.46 5.88
CA GLU A 171 -3.32 16.64 5.53
C GLU A 171 -2.97 15.90 4.22
N ALA A 172 -3.41 14.64 4.07
CA ALA A 172 -3.16 13.85 2.87
C ALA A 172 -3.77 14.50 1.62
N LYS A 173 -5.00 15.04 1.73
CA LYS A 173 -5.65 15.82 0.67
C LYS A 173 -4.83 17.05 0.26
N LYS A 174 -4.38 17.85 1.24
CA LYS A 174 -3.55 19.05 1.01
C LYS A 174 -2.20 18.72 0.38
N ALA A 175 -1.58 17.60 0.78
CA ALA A 175 -0.29 17.16 0.26
C ALA A 175 -0.37 16.63 -1.18
N MET A 176 -1.52 16.08 -1.59
CA MET A 176 -1.65 15.28 -2.82
C MET A 176 -1.09 15.95 -4.09
N ARG A 177 -1.38 17.24 -4.32
CA ARG A 177 -0.83 17.95 -5.49
C ARG A 177 0.70 18.02 -5.48
N LYS A 178 1.32 18.24 -4.31
CA LYS A 178 2.79 18.23 -4.15
C LYS A 178 3.39 16.82 -4.36
N LEU A 179 2.63 15.75 -4.08
CA LEU A 179 3.10 14.38 -4.33
C LEU A 179 3.11 14.05 -5.83
N ILE A 180 2.13 14.51 -6.61
CA ILE A 180 2.06 14.22 -8.05
C ILE A 180 2.92 15.16 -8.90
N ASP A 181 3.02 16.43 -8.51
CA ASP A 181 3.78 17.48 -9.19
C ASP A 181 5.26 17.48 -8.75
N GLN A 182 5.95 16.40 -9.11
CA GLN A 182 7.40 16.17 -8.94
C GLN A 182 7.90 15.10 -9.92
N ASP A 183 9.22 14.90 -10.00
CA ASP A 183 9.90 13.98 -10.94
C ASP A 183 10.88 12.98 -10.28
N TYR A 184 10.98 12.92 -8.95
CA TYR A 184 11.87 12.01 -8.21
C TYR A 184 11.22 10.66 -7.81
N ALA A 185 9.89 10.58 -7.77
CA ALA A 185 9.13 9.40 -7.36
C ALA A 185 8.00 9.08 -8.36
N ASP A 186 7.71 7.79 -8.48
CA ASP A 186 6.66 7.24 -9.33
C ASP A 186 5.60 6.46 -8.53
N TRP A 187 5.77 6.25 -7.22
CA TRP A 187 4.70 5.82 -6.31
C TRP A 187 4.82 6.43 -4.91
N PHE A 188 3.70 6.53 -4.21
CA PHE A 188 3.64 6.91 -2.80
C PHE A 188 2.80 5.94 -1.98
N ALA A 189 3.25 5.70 -0.75
CA ALA A 189 2.56 4.87 0.22
C ALA A 189 2.13 5.67 1.46
N PHE A 190 1.02 5.26 2.07
CA PHE A 190 0.35 5.97 3.15
C PHE A 190 0.19 5.08 4.38
N ARG A 191 -0.11 5.68 5.53
CA ARG A 191 -0.42 5.01 6.80
C ARG A 191 -1.92 4.74 6.89
N PHE A 192 -2.33 3.47 6.79
CA PHE A 192 -3.74 3.08 6.89
C PHE A 192 -4.07 2.60 8.31
N TYR A 193 -5.23 3.00 8.83
CA TYR A 193 -5.65 2.70 10.21
C TYR A 193 -6.99 1.95 10.21
N ASP A 194 -7.00 0.71 10.72
CA ASP A 194 -8.20 -0.12 10.90
C ASP A 194 -9.11 0.46 11.99
N MET A 195 -10.02 1.35 11.61
CA MET A 195 -11.01 1.97 12.50
C MET A 195 -11.98 0.90 13.01
N TRP A 196 -12.19 0.78 14.33
CA TRP A 196 -12.77 -0.44 14.91
C TRP A 196 -14.01 -0.17 15.79
N GLY A 197 -15.18 -0.61 15.32
CA GLY A 197 -16.47 -0.42 16.00
C GLY A 197 -16.96 1.03 16.11
N CYS A 198 -16.11 1.99 15.75
CA CYS A 198 -16.39 3.42 15.74
C CYS A 198 -15.37 4.14 14.83
N ARG A 199 -15.53 5.46 14.71
CA ARG A 199 -14.70 6.34 13.87
C ARG A 199 -13.67 7.14 14.65
N THR A 200 -13.57 6.93 15.95
CA THR A 200 -12.67 7.65 16.87
C THR A 200 -11.53 6.79 17.41
N HIS A 201 -11.55 5.48 17.17
CA HIS A 201 -10.53 4.54 17.60
C HIS A 201 -10.18 3.53 16.52
N TYR A 202 -8.91 3.15 16.44
CA TYR A 202 -8.41 2.07 15.59
C TYR A 202 -7.89 0.93 16.45
N ARG A 203 -7.83 -0.28 15.87
CA ARG A 203 -7.30 -1.46 16.55
C ARG A 203 -5.77 -1.52 16.45
N GLU A 204 -5.10 -1.82 17.57
CA GLU A 204 -3.68 -2.15 17.60
C GLU A 204 -3.43 -3.37 18.48
N ASP A 205 -2.93 -4.46 17.89
CA ASP A 205 -2.34 -5.58 18.62
C ASP A 205 -1.33 -6.35 17.73
N GLU A 206 -0.99 -7.59 18.09
CA GLU A 206 -0.05 -8.44 17.34
C GLU A 206 -0.60 -8.85 15.96
N LEU A 207 -1.92 -8.98 15.81
CA LEU A 207 -2.62 -9.40 14.60
C LEU A 207 -3.11 -8.19 13.78
N TRP A 208 -3.32 -7.04 14.43
CA TRP A 208 -3.83 -5.81 13.84
C TRP A 208 -2.80 -4.68 13.97
N SER A 209 -1.98 -4.53 12.93
CA SER A 209 -0.83 -3.61 12.92
C SER A 209 -0.67 -2.85 11.59
N MET A 210 -1.77 -2.65 10.84
CA MET A 210 -1.72 -2.02 9.51
C MET A 210 -1.06 -0.64 9.53
N HIS A 211 -1.34 0.18 10.56
CA HIS A 211 -0.76 1.51 10.72
C HIS A 211 0.76 1.51 10.93
N LYS A 212 1.37 0.38 11.30
CA LYS A 212 2.83 0.24 11.42
C LYS A 212 3.51 0.01 10.08
N ARG A 213 2.74 -0.25 9.02
CA ARG A 213 3.20 -0.45 7.65
C ARG A 213 2.84 0.77 6.79
N HIS A 214 3.33 0.78 5.57
CA HIS A 214 2.92 1.73 4.53
C HIS A 214 2.32 0.93 3.37
N THR A 215 1.16 1.35 2.88
CA THR A 215 0.50 0.72 1.73
C THR A 215 0.60 1.66 0.53
N ALA A 216 1.21 1.20 -0.57
CA ALA A 216 1.28 1.94 -1.81
C ALA A 216 -0.11 2.00 -2.45
N SER A 217 -0.63 3.22 -2.67
CA SER A 217 -1.95 3.45 -3.29
C SER A 217 -1.90 4.48 -4.41
N LEU A 218 -0.91 5.39 -4.42
CA LEU A 218 -0.71 6.41 -5.46
C LEU A 218 0.44 6.00 -6.38
N VAL A 219 0.24 6.02 -7.70
CA VAL A 219 1.25 5.64 -8.70
C VAL A 219 1.18 6.50 -9.96
N ARG A 220 2.33 6.82 -10.56
CA ARG A 220 2.43 7.50 -11.85
C ARG A 220 2.09 6.51 -12.96
N TYR A 221 1.19 6.89 -13.86
CA TYR A 221 0.95 6.13 -15.08
C TYR A 221 2.02 6.47 -16.13
N MET A 222 2.65 5.44 -16.68
CA MET A 222 3.67 5.53 -17.71
C MET A 222 3.21 4.71 -18.92
N PRO A 223 2.64 5.37 -19.94
CA PRO A 223 2.19 4.71 -21.16
C PRO A 223 3.31 3.90 -21.82
N GLY A 224 3.04 2.60 -22.07
CA GLY A 224 4.02 1.64 -22.59
C GLY A 224 4.83 0.88 -21.52
N TYR A 225 4.73 1.26 -20.24
CA TYR A 225 5.30 0.47 -19.15
C TYR A 225 4.47 -0.82 -18.91
N PRO A 226 5.10 -1.99 -18.69
CA PRO A 226 4.39 -3.24 -18.48
C PRO A 226 3.74 -3.30 -17.08
N TYR A 227 2.43 -3.08 -17.01
CA TYR A 227 1.62 -3.26 -15.81
C TYR A 227 1.02 -4.66 -15.76
N PHE A 228 1.24 -5.40 -14.68
CA PHE A 228 0.64 -6.72 -14.47
C PHE A 228 0.25 -6.96 -13.00
N TYR A 229 -0.82 -7.73 -12.81
CA TYR A 229 -1.19 -8.30 -11.51
C TYR A 229 -0.81 -9.79 -11.47
N PRO A 230 -0.40 -10.33 -10.30
CA PRO A 230 -0.21 -11.78 -10.16
C PRO A 230 -1.56 -12.48 -10.35
N GLN A 231 -1.56 -13.62 -11.05
CA GLN A 231 -2.77 -14.43 -11.29
C GLN A 231 -3.14 -15.24 -10.03
N GLN A 232 -3.62 -14.52 -9.02
CA GLN A 232 -4.07 -15.07 -7.73
C GLN A 232 -5.54 -14.73 -7.54
N ASN A 233 -6.30 -15.63 -6.91
CA ASN A 233 -7.74 -15.45 -6.71
C ASN A 233 -8.06 -14.52 -5.53
N HIS A 234 -7.15 -14.42 -4.56
CA HIS A 234 -7.27 -13.63 -3.33
C HIS A 234 -5.93 -12.98 -2.95
N HIS A 235 -6.00 -11.86 -2.22
CA HIS A 235 -4.86 -11.07 -1.76
C HIS A 235 -3.99 -10.49 -2.88
N VAL A 236 -4.62 -10.17 -4.01
CA VAL A 236 -3.96 -9.47 -5.11
C VAL A 236 -3.65 -8.04 -4.67
N PRO A 237 -2.42 -7.52 -4.89
CA PRO A 237 -2.09 -6.15 -4.53
C PRO A 237 -3.01 -5.17 -5.26
N ARG A 238 -3.30 -4.02 -4.62
CA ARG A 238 -4.21 -3.01 -5.19
C ARG A 238 -3.63 -2.30 -6.43
N LEU A 239 -2.31 -2.13 -6.46
CA LEU A 239 -1.54 -1.65 -7.60
C LEU A 239 -0.86 -2.82 -8.34
N PRO A 240 -0.57 -2.70 -9.65
CA PRO A 240 0.20 -3.70 -10.39
C PRO A 240 1.54 -3.99 -9.73
N ALA A 241 1.96 -5.26 -9.73
CA ALA A 241 3.17 -5.69 -9.05
C ALA A 241 4.44 -5.01 -9.60
N SER A 242 4.48 -4.72 -10.91
CA SER A 242 5.57 -3.98 -11.54
C SER A 242 5.76 -2.56 -11.01
N CYS A 243 4.77 -1.93 -10.39
CA CYS A 243 4.95 -0.60 -9.79
C CYS A 243 6.01 -0.60 -8.67
N THR A 244 6.23 -1.75 -8.02
CA THR A 244 7.18 -1.90 -6.89
C THR A 244 8.65 -1.78 -7.26
N VAL A 245 9.03 -1.90 -8.53
CA VAL A 245 10.43 -1.74 -8.98
C VAL A 245 10.79 -0.30 -9.33
N LEU A 246 9.80 0.60 -9.31
CA LEU A 246 9.97 2.02 -9.57
C LEU A 246 10.41 2.76 -8.31
N PRO A 247 11.08 3.93 -8.41
CA PRO A 247 11.37 4.75 -7.25
C PRO A 247 10.07 5.27 -6.61
N GLY A 248 10.01 5.26 -5.28
CA GLY A 248 8.84 5.78 -4.57
C GLY A 248 9.10 5.99 -3.09
N VAL A 249 8.10 6.57 -2.42
CA VAL A 249 8.26 7.17 -1.09
C VAL A 249 7.14 6.73 -0.15
N CYS A 250 7.55 6.26 1.03
CA CYS A 250 6.66 6.07 2.17
C CYS A 250 6.40 7.42 2.86
N THR A 251 5.14 7.82 2.95
CA THR A 251 4.69 9.04 3.62
C THR A 251 4.08 8.72 4.98
N GLU A 252 4.13 9.66 5.94
CA GLU A 252 3.39 9.52 7.20
C GLU A 252 1.95 10.06 7.10
N LEU A 253 1.50 10.40 5.89
CA LEU A 253 0.13 10.84 5.60
C LEU A 253 -0.85 9.69 5.84
N LYS A 254 -1.98 10.01 6.48
CA LYS A 254 -2.86 9.02 7.10
C LYS A 254 -4.16 8.80 6.31
N VAL A 255 -4.65 7.56 6.33
CA VAL A 255 -5.92 7.13 5.74
C VAL A 255 -6.70 6.32 6.79
N GLN A 256 -7.96 6.67 7.01
CA GLN A 256 -8.87 5.86 7.82
C GLN A 256 -9.43 4.72 6.95
N HIS A 257 -9.31 3.47 7.40
CA HIS A 257 -9.96 2.31 6.79
C HIS A 257 -11.17 1.94 7.66
N LEU A 258 -12.37 2.24 7.17
CA LEU A 258 -13.65 2.09 7.86
C LEU A 258 -14.24 0.68 7.73
N GLY A 259 -13.57 -0.24 7.03
CA GLY A 259 -14.01 -1.62 6.83
C GLY A 259 -14.21 -2.47 8.10
N TRP A 260 -13.88 -1.91 9.28
CA TRP A 260 -14.13 -2.48 10.61
C TRP A 260 -14.84 -1.51 11.58
N ALA A 261 -15.19 -0.30 11.13
CA ALA A 261 -15.77 0.77 11.96
C ALA A 261 -17.27 0.60 12.23
N GLY A 262 -17.90 -0.36 11.53
CA GLY A 262 -19.32 -0.68 11.63
C GLY A 262 -19.70 -1.44 12.91
N SER A 263 -20.93 -1.94 12.92
CA SER A 263 -21.50 -2.68 14.03
C SER A 263 -20.78 -4.00 14.33
N LEU A 264 -21.11 -4.63 15.47
CA LEU A 264 -20.74 -6.03 15.70
C LEU A 264 -21.32 -6.96 14.63
N GLU A 265 -22.54 -6.68 14.13
CA GLU A 265 -23.18 -7.50 13.09
C GLU A 265 -22.40 -7.45 11.77
N ASP A 266 -21.88 -6.28 11.37
CA ASP A 266 -21.03 -6.13 10.18
C ASP A 266 -19.75 -6.98 10.30
N ARG A 267 -19.12 -6.96 11.49
CA ARG A 267 -17.94 -7.76 11.79
C ARG A 267 -18.26 -9.26 11.81
N VAL A 268 -19.40 -9.69 12.34
CA VAL A 268 -19.89 -11.08 12.27
C VAL A 268 -20.13 -11.51 10.82
N ARG A 269 -20.79 -10.68 10.00
CA ARG A 269 -20.99 -10.96 8.56
C ARG A 269 -19.65 -11.08 7.82
N LYS A 270 -18.66 -10.24 8.14
CA LYS A 270 -17.30 -10.28 7.57
C LYS A 270 -16.50 -11.50 8.05
N TYR A 271 -16.58 -11.86 9.33
CA TYR A 271 -15.99 -13.09 9.90
C TYR A 271 -16.53 -14.36 9.21
N LEU A 272 -17.86 -14.51 9.14
CA LEU A 272 -18.51 -15.65 8.49
C LEU A 272 -18.15 -15.73 6.99
N ARG A 273 -17.97 -14.59 6.31
CA ARG A 273 -17.49 -14.55 4.93
C ARG A 273 -16.06 -15.08 4.81
N TYR A 274 -15.12 -14.67 5.66
CA TYR A 274 -13.76 -15.20 5.64
C TYR A 274 -13.74 -16.70 5.94
N LYS A 275 -14.45 -17.17 6.98
CA LYS A 275 -14.55 -18.60 7.32
C LYS A 275 -15.17 -19.47 6.23
N ARG A 276 -15.98 -18.91 5.34
CA ARG A 276 -16.56 -19.60 4.19
C ARG A 276 -15.62 -19.65 2.98
N ILE A 277 -14.83 -18.61 2.76
CA ILE A 277 -13.91 -18.48 1.61
C ILE A 277 -12.59 -19.19 1.89
N ASP A 278 -12.04 -18.97 3.08
CA ASP A 278 -10.78 -19.54 3.53
C ASP A 278 -10.99 -20.25 4.90
N PRO A 279 -11.61 -21.44 4.89
CA PRO A 279 -11.90 -22.21 6.11
C PRO A 279 -10.63 -22.72 6.81
N HIS A 280 -9.51 -22.81 6.09
CA HIS A 280 -8.26 -23.41 6.57
C HIS A 280 -7.11 -22.41 6.79
N GLY A 281 -7.21 -21.17 6.32
CA GLY A 281 -6.12 -20.19 6.38
C GLY A 281 -5.07 -20.41 5.29
N GLU A 282 -5.49 -20.85 4.11
CA GLU A 282 -4.61 -20.99 2.94
C GLU A 282 -4.13 -19.64 2.41
N TRP A 283 -4.95 -18.59 2.60
CA TRP A 283 -4.75 -17.27 2.02
C TRP A 283 -4.43 -16.22 3.10
N GLY A 284 -5.12 -16.28 4.25
CA GLY A 284 -4.89 -15.38 5.38
C GLY A 284 -4.39 -16.05 6.66
N ASN A 285 -4.62 -15.39 7.80
CA ASN A 285 -4.20 -15.88 9.11
C ASN A 285 -5.44 -16.30 9.94
N PRO A 286 -5.63 -17.59 10.25
CA PRO A 286 -6.75 -18.06 11.07
C PRO A 286 -6.89 -17.35 12.42
N ALA A 287 -5.79 -17.04 13.11
CA ALA A 287 -5.84 -16.32 14.39
C ALA A 287 -6.34 -14.88 14.21
N GLN A 288 -5.95 -14.21 13.12
CA GLN A 288 -6.50 -12.90 12.77
C GLN A 288 -8.00 -13.01 12.48
N TYR A 289 -8.46 -14.06 11.78
CA TYR A 289 -9.89 -14.27 11.54
C TYR A 289 -10.68 -14.48 12.84
N GLU A 290 -10.23 -15.35 13.76
CA GLU A 290 -10.88 -15.51 15.07
C GLU A 290 -10.94 -14.19 15.85
N SER A 291 -9.85 -13.41 15.83
CA SER A 291 -9.77 -12.13 16.53
C SER A 291 -10.76 -11.07 16.02
N ILE A 292 -11.42 -11.26 14.87
CA ILE A 292 -12.48 -10.34 14.40
C ILE A 292 -13.61 -10.21 15.43
N LEU A 293 -13.88 -11.27 16.19
CA LEU A 293 -14.95 -11.35 17.20
C LEU A 293 -14.41 -11.28 18.64
N ASP A 294 -13.17 -10.84 18.81
CA ASP A 294 -12.58 -10.48 20.09
C ASP A 294 -13.48 -9.46 20.83
N PRO A 295 -13.96 -9.76 22.05
CA PRO A 295 -14.82 -8.86 22.82
C PRO A 295 -14.06 -7.69 23.45
N GLU A 296 -12.74 -7.82 23.67
CA GLU A 296 -11.91 -6.83 24.37
C GLU A 296 -10.65 -6.46 23.54
N PRO A 297 -10.81 -6.03 22.28
CA PRO A 297 -9.68 -5.70 21.41
C PRO A 297 -8.97 -4.45 21.94
N ARG A 298 -7.64 -4.42 21.83
CA ARG A 298 -6.86 -3.24 22.18
C ARG A 298 -7.12 -2.13 21.16
N LEU A 299 -7.79 -1.07 21.62
CA LEU A 299 -8.12 0.11 20.82
C LEU A 299 -7.28 1.33 21.23
N LEU A 300 -6.84 2.09 20.24
CA LEU A 300 -6.15 3.37 20.43
C LEU A 300 -6.96 4.51 19.80
N PRO A 301 -6.97 5.71 20.41
CA PRO A 301 -7.68 6.85 19.86
C PRO A 301 -7.04 7.31 18.54
N TRP A 302 -7.87 7.50 17.53
CA TRP A 302 -7.49 8.16 16.28
C TRP A 302 -7.15 9.62 16.54
N LYS A 303 -6.03 10.07 15.97
CA LYS A 303 -5.58 11.46 16.00
C LYS A 303 -5.12 11.82 14.60
N GLU A 304 -5.89 12.69 13.95
CA GLU A 304 -5.52 13.22 12.64
C GLU A 304 -4.25 14.09 12.73
N GLU A 305 -4.02 14.70 13.91
CA GLU A 305 -3.12 15.82 14.21
C GLU A 305 -3.67 17.18 13.76
N SER A 306 -3.25 18.22 14.49
CA SER A 306 -3.87 19.56 14.56
C SER A 306 -2.89 20.65 14.19
#